data_AF-A0A6M3MGQ2-F1
#
_entry.id   AF-A0A6M3MGQ2-F1
#
_cell.length_a   1.000
_cell.length_b   1.000
_cell.length_c   1.000
_cell.angle_alpha   90.00
_cell.angle_beta   90.00
_cell.angle_gamma   90.00
#
_symmetry.space_group_name_H-M   'P 1'
#
loop_
_entity.id
_entity.type
_entity.pdbx_description
1 polymer ?
#
loop_
_entity_poly.entity_id
_entity_poly.type
_entity_poly.pdbx_seq_one_letter_code
_entity_poly.pdbx_strand_id
1 'polypeptide(L)'
;MSLEAALKVNGFNELFDGDKGQEDQEMGLRLSMAGYRDMFLLDIDHWVIEHEHHPIPAEVITPDQGNIKCNYSIFLLNKRKGRWRANSDRLTKEDLDFIIDESLRPPCSPHPNFYIDDCQGKLFKLWSDNPPLFDLRDERLEI
;
A
#
# COMPACT_ATOMS: atom_id res chain seq x y z
N MET A 1 17.81 0.36 -5.22
CA MET A 1 17.50 -0.08 -3.83
C MET A 1 18.32 -1.32 -3.51
N SER A 2 18.99 -1.40 -2.35
CA SER A 2 19.71 -2.62 -1.96
C SER A 2 18.77 -3.62 -1.28
N LEU A 3 19.13 -4.91 -1.33
CA LEU A 3 18.39 -5.97 -0.62
C LEU A 3 18.30 -5.68 0.89
N GLU A 4 19.40 -5.22 1.51
CA GLU A 4 19.41 -4.89 2.93
C GLU A 4 18.42 -3.78 3.31
N ALA A 5 18.25 -2.78 2.44
CA ALA A 5 17.27 -1.72 2.67
C ALA A 5 15.83 -2.27 2.59
N ALA A 6 15.54 -3.12 1.60
CA ALA A 6 14.25 -3.78 1.46
C ALA A 6 13.95 -4.71 2.66
N LEU A 7 14.94 -5.50 3.08
CA LEU A 7 14.83 -6.37 4.26
C LEU A 7 14.65 -5.58 5.55
N LYS A 8 15.30 -4.42 5.69
CA LYS A 8 15.12 -3.56 6.87
C LYS A 8 13.68 -3.08 6.99
N VAL A 9 13.06 -2.60 5.91
CA VAL A 9 11.65 -2.13 5.94
C VAL A 9 10.62 -3.24 5.80
N ASN A 10 11.06 -4.50 5.72
CA ASN A 10 10.23 -5.70 5.59
C ASN A 10 9.47 -5.82 4.25
N GLY A 11 10.10 -5.42 3.15
CA GLY A 11 9.53 -5.57 1.80
C GLY A 11 8.39 -4.60 1.48
N PHE A 12 7.43 -5.05 0.67
CA PHE A 12 6.19 -4.33 0.39
C PHE A 12 5.21 -4.47 1.55
N ASN A 13 4.27 -3.53 1.64
CA ASN A 13 3.25 -3.54 2.66
C ASN A 13 1.98 -4.18 2.10
N GLU A 14 1.73 -5.41 2.49
CA GLU A 14 0.61 -6.22 1.98
C GLU A 14 -0.77 -5.68 2.43
N LEU A 15 -0.80 -4.68 3.33
CA LEU A 15 -2.04 -3.93 3.56
C LEU A 15 -2.51 -3.22 2.29
N PHE A 16 -1.67 -3.01 1.28
CA PHE A 16 -2.02 -2.37 0.02
C PHE A 16 -2.75 -3.30 -0.95
N ASP A 17 -2.77 -4.60 -0.68
CA ASP A 17 -3.46 -5.59 -1.49
C ASP A 17 -4.95 -5.29 -1.65
N GLY A 18 -5.49 -5.77 -2.78
CA GLY A 18 -6.92 -5.74 -3.07
C GLY A 18 -7.43 -4.49 -3.77
N ASP A 19 -6.62 -3.43 -3.93
CA ASP A 19 -7.03 -2.17 -4.56
C ASP A 19 -5.93 -1.59 -5.45
N LYS A 20 -6.21 -0.45 -6.11
CA LYS A 20 -5.24 0.24 -6.99
C LYS A 20 -3.92 0.53 -6.28
N GLY A 21 -2.82 0.24 -7.00
CA GLY A 21 -1.47 0.29 -6.45
C GLY A 21 -0.98 1.67 -6.03
N GLN A 22 -0.10 1.67 -5.03
CA GLN A 22 0.69 2.78 -4.46
C GLN A 22 1.90 2.25 -3.65
N GLU A 23 2.28 1.00 -3.89
CA GLU A 23 3.24 0.22 -3.10
C GLU A 23 4.65 0.78 -3.22
N ASP A 24 4.99 1.32 -4.39
CA ASP A 24 6.27 1.96 -4.70
C ASP A 24 6.48 3.26 -3.88
N GLN A 25 5.47 4.12 -3.87
CA GLN A 25 5.42 5.38 -3.13
C GLN A 25 5.48 5.11 -1.63
N GLU A 26 4.71 4.12 -1.16
CA GLU A 26 4.68 3.74 0.24
C GLU A 26 5.99 3.13 0.72
N MET A 27 6.62 2.27 -0.10
CA MET A 27 7.95 1.74 0.19
C MET A 27 9.00 2.85 0.25
N GLY A 28 8.94 3.82 -0.66
CA GLY A 28 9.81 5.00 -0.66
C GLY A 28 9.68 5.81 0.64
N LEU A 29 8.46 6.06 1.10
CA LEU A 29 8.20 6.72 2.38
C LEU A 29 8.80 5.93 3.56
N ARG A 30 8.56 4.62 3.62
CA ARG A 30 9.09 3.76 4.69
C ARG A 30 10.62 3.74 4.72
N LEU A 31 11.27 3.66 3.57
CA LEU A 31 12.71 3.76 3.45
C LEU A 31 13.22 5.11 3.97
N SER A 32 12.56 6.22 3.60
CA SER A 32 12.90 7.54 4.13
C SER A 32 12.78 7.59 5.66
N MET A 33 11.71 7.05 6.24
CA MET A 33 11.51 6.98 7.69
C MET A 33 12.52 6.06 8.39
N ALA A 34 13.00 5.03 7.70
CA ALA A 34 14.01 4.08 8.20
C ALA A 34 15.46 4.60 8.12
N GLY A 35 15.65 5.88 7.75
CA GLY A 35 16.96 6.54 7.72
C GLY A 35 17.66 6.52 6.36
N TYR A 36 16.97 6.13 5.29
CA TYR A 36 17.53 6.15 3.92
C TYR A 36 17.24 7.43 3.15
N ARG A 37 16.74 8.48 3.82
CA ARG A 37 16.32 9.74 3.17
C ARG A 37 17.42 10.35 2.30
N ASP A 38 18.66 10.35 2.79
CA ASP A 38 19.78 10.99 2.10
C ASP A 38 20.38 10.12 0.97
N MET A 39 19.79 8.95 0.72
CA MET A 39 20.16 8.06 -0.39
C MET A 39 19.26 8.21 -1.62
N PHE A 40 18.14 8.93 -1.50
CA PHE A 40 17.29 9.24 -2.65
C PHE A 40 17.94 10.36 -3.47
N LEU A 41 18.32 10.03 -4.70
CA LEU A 41 18.82 10.98 -5.67
C LEU A 41 17.70 11.30 -6.67
N LEU A 42 17.37 12.58 -6.81
CA LEU A 42 16.55 13.07 -7.90
C LEU A 42 17.48 13.45 -9.05
N ASP A 43 17.48 12.63 -10.09
CA ASP A 43 18.17 12.92 -11.34
C ASP A 43 17.12 13.39 -12.36
N ILE A 44 17.09 14.71 -12.60
CA ILE A 44 16.16 15.33 -13.55
C ILE A 44 16.53 15.06 -15.01
N ASP A 45 17.77 14.61 -15.24
CA ASP A 45 18.28 14.25 -16.55
C ASP A 45 18.19 12.73 -16.77
N HIS A 46 17.56 11.99 -15.85
CA HIS A 46 17.36 10.56 -15.98
C HIS A 46 16.33 10.25 -17.08
N TRP A 47 16.77 9.52 -18.10
CA TRP A 47 15.90 9.05 -19.18
C TRP A 47 15.33 7.69 -18.82
N VAL A 48 14.02 7.63 -18.62
CA VAL A 48 13.28 6.37 -18.46
C VAL A 48 12.64 6.02 -19.81
N ILE A 49 12.86 4.80 -20.28
CA ILE A 49 12.07 4.23 -21.38
C ILE A 49 10.90 3.50 -20.72
N GLU A 50 9.75 4.17 -20.69
CA GLU A 50 8.51 3.54 -20.25
C GLU A 50 7.86 2.83 -21.45
N HIS A 51 7.58 1.54 -21.29
CA HIS A 51 6.80 0.79 -22.27
C HIS A 51 5.33 1.10 -22.02
N GLU A 52 4.80 2.07 -22.76
CA GLU A 52 3.36 2.34 -22.73
C GLU A 52 2.63 1.10 -23.24
N HIS A 53 1.86 0.49 -22.34
CA HIS A 53 0.92 -0.56 -22.67
C HIS A 53 -0.47 -0.05 -22.37
N HIS A 54 -1.43 -0.37 -23.24
CA HIS A 54 -2.83 -0.19 -22.88
C HIS A 54 -3.16 -1.01 -21.63
N PRO A 55 -4.14 -0.56 -20.81
CA PRO A 55 -4.67 -1.40 -19.76
C PRO A 55 -5.13 -2.73 -20.37
N ILE A 56 -4.96 -3.81 -19.61
CA ILE A 56 -5.48 -5.12 -20.04
C ILE A 56 -6.99 -4.97 -20.29
N PRO A 57 -7.52 -5.47 -21.43
CA PRO A 57 -8.92 -5.27 -21.75
C PRO A 57 -9.84 -5.75 -20.64
N ALA A 58 -10.87 -4.96 -20.37
CA ALA A 58 -11.84 -5.20 -19.31
C ALA A 58 -12.52 -6.58 -19.47
N GLU A 59 -12.79 -7.00 -20.69
CA GLU A 59 -13.35 -8.33 -20.96
C GLU A 59 -12.43 -9.51 -20.56
N VAL A 60 -11.13 -9.25 -20.33
CA VAL A 60 -10.16 -10.27 -19.92
C VAL A 60 -9.94 -10.27 -18.41
N ILE A 61 -9.81 -9.09 -17.79
CA ILE A 61 -9.48 -8.95 -16.36
C ILE A 61 -10.20 -7.74 -15.73
N THR A 62 -11.51 -7.63 -15.89
CA THR A 62 -12.29 -6.80 -14.96
C THR A 62 -12.67 -7.66 -13.78
N PRO A 63 -12.14 -7.43 -12.57
CA PRO A 63 -12.76 -8.01 -11.41
C PRO A 63 -14.19 -7.45 -11.33
N ASP A 64 -15.17 -8.34 -11.19
CA ASP A 64 -16.57 -7.98 -10.87
C ASP A 64 -16.69 -7.20 -9.54
N GLN A 65 -15.58 -7.06 -8.83
CA GLN A 65 -15.41 -6.34 -7.58
C GLN A 65 -14.69 -5.00 -7.83
N GLY A 66 -15.37 -3.91 -7.46
CA GLY A 66 -14.76 -2.60 -7.26
C GLY A 66 -13.86 -2.53 -6.02
N ASN A 67 -13.31 -1.34 -5.79
CA ASN A 67 -12.35 -1.08 -4.71
C ASN A 67 -13.03 -1.20 -3.33
N ILE A 68 -12.31 -1.71 -2.33
CA ILE A 68 -12.78 -1.91 -0.96
C ILE A 68 -12.23 -0.86 0.00
N LYS A 69 -11.11 -0.21 -0.34
CA LYS A 69 -10.49 0.89 0.43
C LYS A 69 -9.58 1.78 -0.43
N CYS A 70 -9.16 2.91 0.14
CA CYS A 70 -8.13 3.76 -0.45
C CYS A 70 -6.74 3.42 0.10
N ASN A 71 -5.78 3.02 -0.75
CA ASN A 71 -4.40 2.79 -0.33
C ASN A 71 -3.71 4.06 0.22
N TYR A 72 -4.15 5.24 -0.21
CA TYR A 72 -3.62 6.51 0.28
C TYR A 72 -3.97 6.75 1.76
N SER A 73 -5.09 6.23 2.25
CA SER A 73 -5.45 6.32 3.66
C SER A 73 -4.46 5.53 4.55
N ILE A 74 -4.01 4.35 4.10
CA ILE A 74 -2.98 3.55 4.77
C ILE A 74 -1.63 4.27 4.72
N PHE A 75 -1.28 4.86 3.58
CA PHE A 75 -0.08 5.68 3.43
C PHE A 75 -0.06 6.82 4.47
N LEU A 76 -1.16 7.56 4.62
CA LEU A 76 -1.31 8.63 5.60
C LEU A 76 -1.22 8.10 7.04
N LEU A 77 -1.86 6.96 7.32
CA LEU A 77 -1.79 6.33 8.64
C LEU A 77 -0.36 5.95 9.01
N ASN A 78 0.36 5.28 8.10
CA ASN A 78 1.73 4.85 8.32
C ASN A 78 2.65 6.04 8.54
N LYS A 79 2.50 7.11 7.75
CA LYS A 79 3.21 8.37 7.94
C LYS A 79 2.93 8.97 9.32
N ARG A 80 1.66 9.03 9.73
CA ARG A 80 1.23 9.60 11.02
C ARG A 80 1.79 8.82 12.21
N LYS A 81 1.82 7.50 12.12
CA LYS A 81 2.31 6.61 13.19
C LYS A 81 3.83 6.35 13.14
N GLY A 82 4.52 6.81 12.09
CA GLY A 82 5.94 6.51 11.89
C GLY A 82 6.19 5.02 11.63
N ARG A 83 5.22 4.30 11.07
CA ARG A 83 5.33 2.86 10.75
C ARG A 83 6.21 2.68 9.52
N TRP A 84 7.49 2.44 9.74
CA TRP A 84 8.48 2.25 8.67
C TRP A 84 8.74 0.77 8.35
N ARG A 85 8.36 -0.16 9.24
CA ARG A 85 8.48 -1.60 9.02
C ARG A 85 7.11 -2.17 8.63
N ALA A 86 7.01 -2.78 7.45
CA ALA A 86 5.75 -3.38 6.95
C ALA A 86 5.44 -4.70 7.66
N ASN A 87 4.19 -5.18 7.54
CA ASN A 87 3.75 -6.55 7.92
C ASN A 87 4.17 -6.98 9.34
N SER A 88 4.24 -6.02 10.27
CA SER A 88 4.75 -6.24 11.64
C SER A 88 3.67 -6.16 12.71
N ASP A 89 2.63 -5.37 12.45
CA ASP A 89 1.58 -5.04 13.41
C ASP A 89 0.21 -5.25 12.78
N ARG A 90 -0.77 -5.60 13.62
CA ARG A 90 -2.18 -5.60 13.23
C ARG A 90 -2.75 -4.19 13.27
N LEU A 91 -3.73 -3.93 12.41
CA LEU A 91 -4.54 -2.72 12.49
C LEU A 91 -5.39 -2.77 13.77
N THR A 92 -5.35 -1.68 14.54
CA THR A 92 -6.27 -1.51 15.67
C THR A 92 -7.63 -1.03 15.17
N LYS A 93 -8.62 -0.99 16.06
CA LYS A 93 -9.91 -0.39 15.73
C LYS A 93 -9.75 1.06 15.29
N GLU A 94 -8.93 1.84 15.99
CA GLU A 94 -8.67 3.25 15.65
C GLU A 94 -7.97 3.39 14.29
N ASP A 95 -7.14 2.42 13.90
CA ASP A 95 -6.55 2.38 12.56
C ASP A 95 -7.60 2.18 11.48
N LEU A 96 -8.50 1.22 11.69
CA LEU A 96 -9.59 0.94 10.75
C LEU A 96 -10.54 2.12 10.65
N ASP A 97 -10.93 2.72 11.78
CA ASP A 97 -11.78 3.91 11.80
C ASP A 97 -11.13 5.07 11.02
N PHE A 98 -9.81 5.27 11.17
CA PHE A 98 -9.07 6.27 10.38
C PHE A 98 -9.03 5.94 8.89
N ILE A 99 -8.77 4.69 8.52
CA ILE A 99 -8.70 4.24 7.13
C ILE A 99 -10.05 4.42 6.42
N ILE A 100 -11.14 4.04 7.08
CA ILE A 100 -12.50 4.20 6.56
C ILE A 100 -12.80 5.68 6.37
N ASP A 101 -12.57 6.49 7.40
CA ASP A 101 -12.86 7.92 7.40
C ASP A 101 -12.10 8.67 6.29
N GLU A 102 -10.79 8.42 6.14
CA GLU A 102 -9.98 9.01 5.08
C GLU A 102 -10.34 8.47 3.69
N SER A 103 -10.68 7.17 3.57
CA SER A 103 -11.07 6.59 2.28
C SER A 103 -12.37 7.22 1.76
N LEU A 104 -13.34 7.50 2.62
CA LEU A 104 -14.66 8.02 2.23
C LEU A 104 -14.69 9.54 1.97
N ARG A 105 -13.55 10.23 2.12
CA ARG A 105 -13.42 11.68 1.88
C ARG A 105 -12.61 12.00 0.64
N PRO A 106 -12.76 13.19 0.04
CA PRO A 106 -11.85 13.67 -0.99
C PRO A 106 -10.40 13.77 -0.47
N PRO A 107 -9.38 13.38 -1.25
CA PRO A 107 -9.45 12.99 -2.66
C PRO A 107 -9.73 11.49 -2.91
N CYS A 108 -9.71 10.64 -1.87
CA CYS A 108 -9.89 9.20 -2.01
C CYS A 108 -11.29 8.82 -2.54
N SER A 109 -12.32 9.57 -2.15
CA SER A 109 -13.70 9.39 -2.63
C SER A 109 -14.13 10.63 -3.41
N PRO A 110 -13.89 10.68 -4.74
CA PRO A 110 -14.28 11.83 -5.57
C PRO A 110 -15.80 11.94 -5.75
N HIS A 111 -16.55 10.86 -5.52
CA HIS A 111 -18.00 10.81 -5.58
C HIS A 111 -18.56 9.81 -4.57
N PRO A 112 -19.84 9.92 -4.15
CA PRO A 112 -20.46 8.97 -3.23
C PRO A 112 -20.34 7.52 -3.72
N ASN A 113 -20.26 6.57 -2.77
CA ASN A 113 -20.21 5.12 -3.02
C ASN A 113 -19.07 4.70 -3.97
N PHE A 114 -17.92 5.40 -3.95
CA PHE A 114 -16.75 5.03 -4.75
C PHE A 114 -16.18 3.65 -4.33
N TYR A 115 -16.25 3.34 -3.03
CA TYR A 115 -15.81 2.06 -2.46
C TYR A 115 -17.01 1.15 -2.21
N ILE A 116 -16.83 -0.15 -2.41
CA ILE A 116 -17.86 -1.15 -2.14
C ILE A 116 -18.33 -1.05 -0.69
N ASP A 117 -19.64 -0.97 -0.51
CA ASP A 117 -20.32 -0.94 0.79
C ASP A 117 -19.71 0.10 1.75
N ASP A 118 -19.18 1.21 1.22
CA ASP A 118 -18.50 2.28 1.97
C ASP A 118 -17.43 1.74 2.96
N CYS A 119 -16.58 0.82 2.47
CA CYS A 119 -15.55 0.16 3.27
C CYS A 119 -16.11 -0.70 4.42
N GLN A 120 -17.32 -1.25 4.27
CA GLN A 120 -17.94 -2.15 5.27
C GLN A 120 -18.30 -3.52 4.70
N GLY A 121 -17.96 -3.76 3.43
CA GLY A 121 -18.28 -5.00 2.73
C GLY A 121 -17.50 -6.20 3.24
N LYS A 122 -17.92 -7.40 2.80
CA LYS A 122 -17.29 -8.68 3.21
C LYS A 122 -15.80 -8.74 2.88
N LEU A 123 -15.39 -8.17 1.75
CA LEU A 123 -13.98 -8.14 1.36
C LEU A 123 -13.15 -7.19 2.21
N PHE A 124 -13.67 -6.00 2.55
CA PHE A 124 -13.01 -5.10 3.49
C PHE A 124 -12.76 -5.80 4.82
N LYS A 125 -13.79 -6.49 5.33
CA LYS A 125 -13.66 -7.28 6.57
C LYS A 125 -12.64 -8.42 6.43
N LEU A 126 -12.66 -9.14 5.32
CA LEU A 126 -11.69 -10.22 5.05
C LEU A 126 -10.26 -9.67 5.08
N TRP A 127 -10.02 -8.55 4.40
CA TRP A 127 -8.74 -7.84 4.38
C TRP A 127 -8.33 -7.39 5.80
N SER A 128 -9.23 -6.74 6.55
CA SER A 128 -8.91 -6.21 7.89
C SER A 128 -8.65 -7.30 8.93
N ASP A 129 -9.32 -8.45 8.80
CA ASP A 129 -9.22 -9.56 9.75
C ASP A 129 -7.96 -10.42 9.51
N ASN A 130 -7.40 -10.37 8.29
CA ASN A 130 -6.30 -11.24 7.84
C ASN A 130 -5.07 -10.47 7.33
N PRO A 131 -4.57 -9.44 8.02
CA PRO A 131 -3.32 -8.81 7.61
C PRO A 131 -2.18 -9.84 7.72
N PRO A 132 -1.38 -10.03 6.66
CA PRO A 132 -0.23 -10.92 6.75
C PRO A 132 0.82 -10.30 7.68
N LEU A 133 1.38 -11.15 8.54
CA LEU A 133 2.39 -10.77 9.53
C LEU A 133 3.57 -11.71 9.38
N PHE A 134 4.73 -11.16 9.05
CA PHE A 134 5.93 -11.94 8.79
C PHE A 134 7.20 -11.09 8.89
N ASP A 135 8.35 -11.74 9.00
CA ASP A 135 9.66 -11.13 8.82
C ASP A 135 10.28 -11.64 7.52
N LEU A 136 10.46 -10.75 6.55
CA LEU A 136 11.03 -11.06 5.24
C LEU A 136 12.47 -11.55 5.34
N ARG A 137 13.21 -11.22 6.41
CA ARG A 137 14.54 -11.80 6.65
C ARG A 137 14.45 -13.28 6.99
N ASP A 138 13.41 -13.68 7.71
CA ASP A 138 13.19 -15.08 8.09
C ASP A 138 12.60 -15.88 6.93
N GLU A 139 11.72 -15.26 6.13
CA GLU A 139 11.13 -15.85 4.92
C GLU A 139 12.12 -15.95 3.74
N ARG A 140 13.29 -15.29 3.84
CA ARG A 140 14.31 -15.37 2.81
C ARG A 140 14.83 -16.81 2.75
N LEU A 141 14.50 -17.50 1.66
CA LEU A 141 15.12 -18.77 1.32
C LEU A 141 16.65 -18.57 1.28
N GLU A 142 17.38 -19.35 2.07
CA GLU A 142 18.82 -19.50 1.90
C GLU A 142 19.04 -20.21 0.56
N ILE A 143 19.34 -19.43 -0.49
CA ILE A 143 19.74 -19.93 -1.81
C ILE A 143 21.22 -19.58 -2.01
#